data_AF-A0A3R6I2D8-F1
#
_entry.id   AF-A0A3R6I2D8-F1
#
_cell.length_a   1.000
_cell.length_b   1.000
_cell.length_c   1.000
_cell.angle_alpha   90.00
_cell.angle_beta   90.00
_cell.angle_gamma   90.00
#
_symmetry.space_group_name_H-M   'P 1'
#
loop_
_entity.id
_entity.type
_entity.pdbx_description
1 polymer ?
#
loop_
_entity_poly.entity_id
_entity_poly.type
_entity_poly.pdbx_seq_one_letter_code
_entity_poly.pdbx_strand_id
1 'polypeptide(L)'
;MVCCVNEKWGLERGDDIHETGARHKSLEEHNRELHRENKSLEEELETKRRAVKGLTTMIENLTRRQEEIQSQIAELEAQQQESDSNKEDILRQIKFLNQTLTEIRINLREKRGRLDQVNQELDSLKSTYNAKLKGLDAIMKKDNVMINYINRDAEIILKASIFDQVLYEAVKICREIPEADTMAEDSFIDDRNNFRWKDVLSTGLRVFIAGIDGATGVAQVSGGGGTSNDMPWRDKDEDFLDWARRAMRYAHAKHYPGNRFKRSLSK
;
A
#
# COMPACT_ATOMS: atom_id res chain seq x y z
N MET A 1 0.26 5.73 29.91
CA MET A 1 1.23 6.71 29.36
C MET A 1 2.24 6.01 28.43
N VAL A 2 1.76 5.21 27.46
CA VAL A 2 2.61 4.45 26.51
C VAL A 2 2.22 4.72 25.04
N CYS A 3 1.07 5.36 24.79
CA CYS A 3 0.60 5.64 23.41
C CYS A 3 1.49 6.66 22.65
N CYS A 4 2.21 7.53 23.35
CA CYS A 4 2.97 8.61 22.71
C CYS A 4 4.29 8.16 22.04
N VAL A 5 4.74 6.91 22.22
CA VAL A 5 6.04 6.44 21.68
C VAL A 5 5.93 6.00 20.22
N ASN A 6 4.76 5.52 19.78
CA ASN A 6 4.57 4.93 18.44
C ASN A 6 3.93 5.88 17.41
N GLU A 7 3.50 7.06 17.83
CA GLU A 7 2.78 8.04 17.00
C GLU A 7 3.63 8.54 15.82
N LYS A 8 4.94 8.70 16.01
CA LYS A 8 5.92 9.06 14.96
C LYS A 8 5.96 8.04 13.81
N TRP A 9 5.58 6.80 14.06
CA TRP A 9 5.59 5.70 13.09
C TRP A 9 4.20 5.41 12.51
N GLY A 10 3.17 6.18 12.89
CA GLY A 10 1.79 5.95 12.46
C GLY A 10 1.22 4.60 12.94
N LEU A 11 1.80 4.03 14.00
CA LEU A 11 1.40 2.74 14.56
C LEU A 11 0.55 2.97 15.81
N GLU A 12 -0.77 2.84 15.67
CA GLU A 12 -1.67 2.79 16.81
C GLU A 12 -1.50 1.45 17.55
N ARG A 13 -1.62 1.47 18.88
CA ARG A 13 -1.65 0.24 19.68
C ARG A 13 -2.98 -0.44 19.39
N GLY A 14 -2.95 -1.64 18.81
CA GLY A 14 -4.16 -2.44 18.58
C GLY A 14 -4.88 -2.75 19.89
N ASP A 15 -6.21 -2.82 19.82
CA ASP A 15 -7.09 -3.14 20.94
C ASP A 15 -6.78 -4.52 21.56
N ASP A 16 -7.07 -4.67 22.85
CA ASP A 16 -6.79 -5.92 23.57
C ASP A 16 -7.56 -7.09 22.93
N ILE A 17 -6.89 -8.23 22.76
CA ILE A 17 -7.47 -9.45 22.18
C ILE A 17 -8.65 -9.98 23.00
N HIS A 18 -8.65 -9.72 24.32
CA HIS A 18 -9.75 -10.04 25.22
C HIS A 18 -10.97 -9.11 25.04
N GLU A 19 -10.76 -7.89 24.56
CA GLU A 19 -11.83 -6.92 24.28
C GLU A 19 -12.39 -7.10 22.85
N THR A 20 -11.54 -7.49 21.90
CA THR A 20 -11.92 -7.65 20.48
C THR A 20 -12.43 -9.05 20.11
N GLY A 21 -12.13 -10.06 20.93
CA GLY A 21 -12.46 -11.46 20.62
C GLY A 21 -11.75 -12.01 19.39
N ALA A 22 -10.68 -11.35 18.92
CA ALA A 22 -9.98 -11.70 17.70
C ALA A 22 -9.29 -13.07 17.85
N ARG A 23 -9.65 -14.04 17.01
CA ARG A 23 -8.96 -15.33 16.92
C ARG A 23 -7.80 -15.24 15.93
N HIS A 24 -6.65 -15.79 16.31
CA HIS A 24 -5.52 -15.95 15.38
C HIS A 24 -5.94 -16.89 14.23
N LYS A 25 -6.04 -16.34 13.02
CA LYS A 25 -6.19 -17.11 11.78
C LYS A 25 -4.82 -17.27 11.14
N SER A 26 -4.49 -18.50 10.72
CA SER A 26 -3.25 -18.72 9.97
C SER A 26 -3.34 -18.07 8.58
N LEU A 27 -2.20 -17.65 8.01
CA LEU A 27 -2.16 -17.06 6.67
C LEU A 27 -2.73 -18.02 5.61
N GLU A 28 -2.45 -19.32 5.75
CA GLU A 28 -2.96 -20.35 4.85
C GLU A 28 -4.48 -20.46 4.94
N GLU A 29 -5.05 -20.44 6.15
CA GLU A 29 -6.49 -20.48 6.38
C GLU A 29 -7.19 -19.24 5.80
N HIS A 30 -6.60 -18.06 6.00
CA HIS A 30 -7.08 -16.81 5.43
C HIS A 30 -7.04 -16.83 3.89
N ASN A 31 -5.93 -17.29 3.30
CA ASN A 31 -5.82 -17.43 1.84
C ASN A 31 -6.85 -18.42 1.28
N ARG A 32 -7.08 -19.55 1.95
CA ARG A 32 -8.14 -20.50 1.56
C ARG A 32 -9.53 -19.86 1.64
N GLU A 33 -9.79 -19.05 2.66
CA GLU A 33 -11.04 -18.30 2.82
C GLU A 33 -11.24 -17.30 1.68
N LEU A 34 -10.22 -16.49 1.36
CA LEU A 34 -10.23 -15.56 0.23
C LEU A 34 -10.44 -16.27 -1.12
N HIS A 35 -9.81 -17.43 -1.34
CA HIS A 35 -10.04 -18.21 -2.55
C HIS A 35 -11.48 -18.72 -2.66
N ARG A 36 -12.09 -19.15 -1.54
CA ARG A 36 -13.50 -19.55 -1.52
C ARG A 36 -14.41 -18.35 -1.79
N GLU A 37 -14.13 -17.19 -1.18
CA GLU A 37 -14.88 -15.97 -1.39
C GLU A 37 -14.81 -15.52 -2.86
N ASN A 38 -13.61 -15.47 -3.44
CA ASN A 38 -13.40 -15.10 -4.84
C ASN A 38 -14.14 -16.05 -5.78
N LYS A 39 -14.04 -17.37 -5.55
CA LYS A 39 -14.78 -18.35 -6.34
C LYS A 39 -16.30 -18.16 -6.24
N SER A 40 -16.82 -17.93 -5.04
CA SER A 40 -18.25 -17.67 -4.82
C SER A 40 -18.70 -16.39 -5.55
N LEU A 41 -17.91 -15.32 -5.51
CA LEU A 41 -18.21 -14.06 -6.20
C LEU A 41 -18.17 -14.22 -7.72
N GLU A 42 -17.22 -14.99 -8.26
CA GLU A 42 -17.14 -15.30 -9.69
C GLU A 42 -18.37 -16.09 -10.17
N GLU A 43 -18.77 -17.12 -9.41
CA GLU A 43 -19.97 -17.90 -9.68
C GLU A 43 -21.23 -17.03 -9.63
N GLU A 44 -21.36 -16.16 -8.62
CA GLU A 44 -22.47 -15.22 -8.52
C GLU A 44 -22.50 -14.27 -9.72
N LEU A 45 -21.36 -13.71 -10.11
CA LEU A 45 -21.27 -12.80 -11.25
C LEU A 45 -21.71 -13.48 -12.55
N GLU A 46 -21.28 -14.72 -12.79
CA GLU A 46 -21.69 -15.50 -13.94
C GLU A 46 -23.19 -15.82 -13.93
N THR A 47 -23.77 -16.14 -12.76
CA THR A 47 -25.21 -16.37 -12.64
C THR A 47 -26.02 -15.11 -12.95
N LYS A 48 -25.60 -13.93 -12.47
CA LYS A 48 -26.25 -12.65 -12.77
C LYS A 48 -26.14 -12.31 -14.26
N ARG A 49 -24.97 -12.53 -14.89
CA ARG A 49 -24.79 -12.35 -16.34
C ARG A 49 -25.74 -13.21 -17.16
N ARG A 50 -25.91 -14.49 -16.79
CA ARG A 50 -26.87 -15.39 -17.44
C ARG A 50 -28.30 -14.92 -17.25
N ALA A 51 -28.65 -14.43 -16.05
CA ALA A 51 -29.97 -13.88 -15.77
C ALA A 51 -30.28 -12.65 -16.63
N VAL A 52 -29.34 -11.70 -16.76
CA VAL A 52 -29.46 -10.54 -17.66
C VAL A 52 -29.75 -10.99 -19.08
N LYS A 53 -28.95 -11.93 -19.60
CA LYS A 53 -29.13 -12.45 -20.97
C LYS A 53 -30.51 -13.09 -21.15
N GLY A 54 -30.92 -13.96 -20.23
CA GLY A 54 -32.22 -14.64 -20.28
C GLY A 54 -33.41 -13.67 -20.20
N LEU A 55 -33.34 -12.67 -19.31
CA LEU A 55 -34.37 -11.64 -19.18
C LEU A 55 -34.47 -10.76 -20.43
N THR A 56 -33.33 -10.39 -21.01
CA THR A 56 -33.27 -9.62 -22.25
C THR A 56 -33.98 -10.36 -23.38
N THR A 57 -33.64 -11.65 -23.60
CA THR A 57 -34.30 -12.47 -24.62
C THR A 57 -35.79 -12.67 -24.34
N MET A 58 -36.20 -12.83 -23.08
CA MET A 58 -37.63 -12.91 -22.72
C MET A 58 -38.37 -11.61 -23.06
N ILE A 59 -37.78 -10.45 -22.81
CA ILE A 59 -38.36 -9.13 -23.14
C ILE A 59 -38.48 -8.97 -24.65
N GLU A 60 -37.45 -9.33 -25.42
CA GLU A 60 -37.48 -9.30 -26.89
C GLU A 60 -38.63 -10.16 -27.44
N ASN A 61 -38.74 -11.41 -26.96
CA ASN A 61 -39.80 -12.33 -27.39
C ASN A 61 -41.21 -11.83 -27.05
N LEU A 62 -41.41 -11.33 -25.83
CA LEU A 62 -42.70 -10.78 -25.41
C LEU A 62 -43.06 -9.50 -26.18
N THR A 63 -42.08 -8.67 -26.50
CA THR A 63 -42.29 -7.45 -27.31
C THR A 63 -42.75 -7.82 -28.71
N ARG A 64 -42.10 -8.79 -29.36
CA ARG A 64 -42.54 -9.30 -30.66
C ARG A 64 -43.97 -9.85 -30.60
N ARG A 65 -44.30 -10.64 -29.57
CA ARG A 65 -45.65 -11.19 -29.40
C ARG A 65 -46.70 -10.09 -29.18
N GLN A 66 -46.33 -9.01 -28.49
CA GLN A 66 -47.19 -7.85 -28.32
C GLN A 66 -47.51 -7.21 -29.68
N GLU A 67 -46.49 -6.98 -30.52
CA GLU A 67 -46.64 -6.40 -31.86
C GLU A 67 -47.51 -7.30 -32.77
N GLU A 68 -47.28 -8.61 -32.75
CA GLU A 68 -48.09 -9.60 -33.50
C GLU A 68 -49.58 -9.51 -33.12
N ILE A 69 -49.90 -9.50 -31.82
CA ILE A 69 -51.29 -9.43 -31.34
C ILE A 69 -51.93 -8.08 -31.66
N GLN A 70 -51.16 -6.98 -31.56
CA GLN A 70 -51.65 -5.65 -31.94
C GLN A 70 -51.98 -5.57 -33.44
N SER A 71 -51.17 -6.18 -34.31
CA SER A 71 -51.45 -6.28 -35.74
C SER A 71 -52.73 -7.08 -36.01
N GLN A 72 -52.91 -8.22 -35.34
CA GLN A 72 -54.11 -9.06 -35.48
C GLN A 72 -55.39 -8.33 -35.05
N ILE A 73 -55.32 -7.53 -33.98
CA ILE A 73 -56.46 -6.71 -33.54
C ILE A 73 -56.80 -5.67 -34.63
N ALA A 74 -55.80 -4.97 -35.18
CA ALA A 74 -56.02 -3.96 -36.22
C ALA A 74 -56.63 -4.55 -37.50
N GLU A 75 -56.19 -5.74 -37.91
CA GLU A 75 -56.76 -6.47 -39.05
C GLU A 75 -58.22 -6.87 -38.81
N LEU A 76 -58.54 -7.40 -37.62
CA LEU A 76 -59.91 -7.77 -37.24
C LEU A 76 -60.83 -6.55 -37.15
N GLU A 77 -60.33 -5.42 -36.64
CA GLU A 77 -61.07 -4.14 -36.60
C GLU A 77 -61.38 -3.62 -38.01
N ALA A 78 -60.45 -3.75 -38.96
CA ALA A 78 -60.68 -3.39 -40.36
C ALA A 78 -61.73 -4.29 -41.02
N GLN A 79 -61.65 -5.62 -40.81
CA GLN A 79 -62.63 -6.58 -41.31
C GLN A 79 -64.04 -6.32 -40.76
N GLN A 80 -64.13 -5.88 -39.50
CA GLN A 80 -65.40 -5.50 -38.87
C GLN A 80 -66.05 -4.30 -39.56
N GLN A 81 -65.26 -3.37 -40.11
CA GLN A 81 -65.78 -2.19 -40.80
C GLN A 81 -66.27 -2.52 -42.22
N GLU A 82 -65.71 -3.56 -42.87
CA GLU A 82 -66.05 -3.94 -44.25
C GLU A 82 -67.22 -4.92 -44.38
N SER A 83 -67.53 -5.74 -43.36
CA SER A 83 -68.58 -6.78 -43.41
C SER A 83 -69.40 -6.88 -42.13
N ASP A 84 -70.74 -6.80 -42.24
CA ASP A 84 -71.66 -7.04 -41.11
C ASP A 84 -71.91 -8.54 -40.83
N SER A 85 -71.53 -9.43 -41.76
CA SER A 85 -71.58 -10.89 -41.53
C SER A 85 -70.42 -11.29 -40.62
N ASN A 86 -70.70 -12.03 -39.54
CA ASN A 86 -69.75 -12.54 -38.52
C ASN A 86 -69.22 -11.53 -37.48
N LYS A 87 -69.90 -10.38 -37.30
CA LYS A 87 -69.51 -9.32 -36.37
C LYS A 87 -69.33 -9.77 -34.91
N GLU A 88 -70.20 -10.66 -34.42
CA GLU A 88 -70.11 -11.17 -33.04
C GLU A 88 -68.86 -12.02 -32.79
N ASP A 89 -68.46 -12.85 -33.76
CA ASP A 89 -67.27 -13.70 -33.64
C ASP A 89 -65.99 -12.86 -33.69
N ILE A 90 -65.95 -11.83 -34.56
CA ILE A 90 -64.85 -10.86 -34.62
C ILE A 90 -64.71 -10.14 -33.28
N LEU A 91 -65.82 -9.68 -32.68
CA LEU A 91 -65.81 -9.03 -31.37
C LEU A 91 -65.31 -9.96 -30.25
N ARG A 92 -65.66 -11.24 -30.28
CA ARG A 92 -65.14 -12.23 -29.31
C ARG A 92 -63.64 -12.41 -29.46
N GLN A 93 -63.12 -12.49 -30.68
CA GLN A 93 -61.68 -12.62 -30.93
C GLN A 93 -60.91 -11.36 -30.49
N ILE A 94 -61.40 -10.16 -30.83
CA ILE A 94 -60.81 -8.89 -30.38
C ILE A 94 -60.78 -8.82 -28.85
N LYS A 95 -61.86 -9.24 -28.17
CA LYS A 95 -61.89 -9.27 -26.70
C LYS A 95 -60.85 -10.22 -26.12
N PHE A 96 -60.72 -11.42 -26.67
CA PHE A 96 -59.72 -12.40 -26.25
C PHE A 96 -58.28 -11.88 -26.46
N LEU A 97 -57.99 -11.36 -27.65
CA LEU A 97 -56.68 -10.79 -27.97
C LEU A 97 -56.31 -9.61 -27.06
N ASN A 98 -57.27 -8.75 -26.72
CA ASN A 98 -57.06 -7.66 -25.76
C ASN A 98 -56.74 -8.15 -24.34
N GLN A 99 -57.36 -9.25 -23.90
CA GLN A 99 -57.04 -9.89 -22.62
C GLN A 99 -55.59 -10.41 -22.64
N THR A 100 -55.22 -11.17 -23.68
CA THR A 100 -53.85 -11.67 -23.85
C THR A 100 -52.83 -10.54 -23.95
N LEU A 101 -53.15 -9.45 -24.64
CA LEU A 101 -52.30 -8.26 -24.73
C LEU A 101 -52.06 -7.63 -23.36
N THR A 102 -53.09 -7.59 -22.51
CA THR A 102 -53.00 -7.07 -21.14
C THR A 102 -52.06 -7.93 -20.30
N GLU A 103 -52.18 -9.25 -20.38
CA GLU A 103 -51.30 -10.20 -19.69
C GLU A 103 -49.83 -10.06 -20.14
N ILE A 104 -49.59 -9.94 -21.45
CA ILE A 104 -48.23 -9.74 -22.00
C ILE A 104 -47.63 -8.42 -21.50
N ARG A 105 -48.43 -7.34 -21.44
CA ARG A 105 -47.98 -6.04 -20.93
C ARG A 105 -47.60 -6.10 -19.45
N ILE A 106 -48.35 -6.85 -18.63
CA ILE A 106 -48.02 -7.09 -17.22
C ILE A 106 -46.69 -7.85 -17.12
N ASN A 107 -46.56 -8.96 -17.85
CA ASN A 107 -45.33 -9.76 -17.88
C ASN A 107 -44.11 -8.95 -18.33
N LEU A 108 -44.25 -8.12 -19.36
CA LEU A 108 -43.17 -7.23 -19.82
C LEU A 108 -42.72 -6.27 -18.73
N ARG A 109 -43.67 -5.67 -17.99
CA ARG A 109 -43.35 -4.77 -16.88
C ARG A 109 -42.56 -5.49 -15.79
N GLU A 110 -42.98 -6.69 -15.41
CA GLU A 110 -42.29 -7.51 -14.41
C GLU A 110 -40.88 -7.90 -14.86
N LYS A 111 -40.71 -8.34 -16.11
CA LYS A 111 -39.39 -8.73 -16.64
C LYS A 111 -38.45 -7.54 -16.75
N ARG A 112 -38.94 -6.37 -17.17
CA ARG A 112 -38.15 -5.12 -17.20
C ARG A 112 -37.71 -4.72 -15.79
N GLY A 113 -38.62 -4.71 -14.82
CA GLY A 113 -38.27 -4.40 -13.43
C GLY A 113 -37.23 -5.36 -12.85
N ARG A 114 -37.34 -6.67 -13.14
CA ARG A 114 -36.35 -7.65 -12.71
C ARG A 114 -35.00 -7.47 -13.42
N LEU A 115 -35.00 -7.11 -14.71
CA LEU A 115 -33.77 -6.81 -15.44
C LEU A 115 -33.05 -5.61 -14.83
N ASP A 116 -33.77 -4.54 -14.51
CA ASP A 116 -33.23 -3.34 -13.87
C ASP A 116 -32.60 -3.68 -12.51
N GLN A 117 -33.28 -4.49 -11.70
CA GLN A 117 -32.74 -4.94 -10.41
C GLN A 117 -31.44 -5.74 -10.58
N VAL A 118 -31.41 -6.73 -11.48
CA VAL A 118 -30.21 -7.56 -11.70
C VAL A 118 -29.06 -6.71 -12.23
N ASN A 119 -29.32 -5.72 -13.09
CA ASN A 119 -28.30 -4.80 -13.58
C ASN A 119 -27.73 -3.93 -12.45
N GLN A 120 -28.57 -3.41 -11.54
CA GLN A 120 -28.09 -2.67 -10.37
C GLN A 120 -27.21 -3.52 -9.46
N GLU A 121 -27.61 -4.77 -9.20
CA GLU A 121 -26.83 -5.73 -8.41
C GLU A 121 -25.50 -6.08 -9.12
N LEU A 122 -25.50 -6.20 -10.44
CA LEU A 122 -24.27 -6.46 -11.21
C LEU A 122 -23.29 -5.28 -11.12
N ASP A 123 -23.79 -4.05 -11.17
CA ASP A 123 -22.95 -2.86 -11.12
C ASP A 123 -22.39 -2.60 -9.72
N SER A 124 -23.16 -2.89 -8.66
CA SER A 124 -22.65 -2.84 -7.29
C SER A 124 -21.55 -3.88 -7.05
N LEU A 125 -21.71 -5.09 -7.59
CA LEU A 125 -20.71 -6.15 -7.50
C LEU A 125 -19.41 -5.78 -8.24
N LYS A 126 -19.51 -5.22 -9.46
CA LYS A 126 -18.34 -4.70 -10.21
C LYS A 126 -17.63 -3.58 -9.45
N SER A 127 -18.38 -2.66 -8.85
CA SER A 127 -17.81 -1.57 -8.05
C SER A 127 -17.02 -2.12 -6.86
N THR A 128 -17.58 -3.10 -6.16
CA THR A 128 -16.93 -3.78 -5.03
C THR A 128 -15.64 -4.48 -5.46
N TYR A 129 -15.66 -5.20 -6.59
CA TYR A 129 -14.47 -5.83 -7.16
C TYR A 129 -13.36 -4.80 -7.46
N ASN A 130 -13.70 -3.69 -8.11
CA ASN A 130 -12.75 -2.62 -8.41
C ASN A 130 -12.17 -1.96 -7.14
N ALA A 131 -12.98 -1.80 -6.09
CA ALA A 131 -12.52 -1.28 -4.81
C ALA A 131 -11.51 -2.23 -4.14
N LYS A 132 -11.80 -3.56 -4.13
CA LYS A 132 -10.86 -4.57 -3.64
C LYS A 132 -9.53 -4.55 -4.41
N LEU A 133 -9.59 -4.41 -5.74
CA LEU A 133 -8.40 -4.36 -6.60
C LEU A 133 -7.52 -3.14 -6.32
N LYS A 134 -8.13 -1.96 -6.11
CA LYS A 134 -7.40 -0.75 -5.67
C LYS A 134 -6.78 -0.92 -4.28
N GLY A 135 -7.50 -1.57 -3.36
CA GLY A 135 -6.99 -1.89 -2.02
C GLY A 135 -5.75 -2.77 -2.07
N LEU A 136 -5.77 -3.80 -2.93
CA LEU A 136 -4.63 -4.70 -3.15
C LEU A 136 -3.40 -3.94 -3.67
N ASP A 137 -3.56 -3.10 -4.70
CA ASP A 137 -2.45 -2.28 -5.24
C ASP A 137 -1.84 -1.35 -4.17
N ALA A 138 -2.67 -0.76 -3.32
CA ALA A 138 -2.19 0.08 -2.22
C ALA A 138 -1.39 -0.70 -1.17
N ILE A 139 -1.83 -1.92 -0.81
CA ILE A 139 -1.11 -2.81 0.11
C ILE A 139 0.24 -3.20 -0.50
N MET A 140 0.26 -3.66 -1.75
CA MET A 140 1.50 -4.06 -2.44
C MET A 140 2.53 -2.93 -2.51
N LYS A 141 2.09 -1.68 -2.75
CA LYS A 141 2.97 -0.51 -2.71
C LYS A 141 3.57 -0.26 -1.34
N LYS A 142 2.77 -0.39 -0.27
CA LYS A 142 3.26 -0.26 1.12
C LYS A 142 4.25 -1.37 1.47
N ASP A 143 3.97 -2.61 1.10
CA ASP A 143 4.87 -3.75 1.34
C ASP A 143 6.21 -3.56 0.63
N ASN A 144 6.21 -3.11 -0.64
CA ASN A 144 7.45 -2.88 -1.38
C ASN A 144 8.31 -1.77 -0.73
N VAL A 145 7.68 -0.70 -0.24
CA VAL A 145 8.36 0.36 0.52
C VAL A 145 8.94 -0.21 1.82
N MET A 146 8.16 -1.01 2.56
CA MET A 146 8.62 -1.62 3.81
C MET A 146 9.77 -2.60 3.60
N ILE A 147 9.70 -3.45 2.56
CA ILE A 147 10.78 -4.38 2.18
C ILE A 147 12.08 -3.61 1.93
N ASN A 148 12.03 -2.47 1.24
CA ASN A 148 13.22 -1.65 1.00
C ASN A 148 13.81 -1.09 2.31
N TYR A 149 12.97 -0.67 3.26
CA TYR A 149 13.44 -0.26 4.59
C TYR A 149 14.10 -1.42 5.35
N ILE A 150 13.45 -2.59 5.39
CA ILE A 150 13.99 -3.78 6.05
C ILE A 150 15.32 -4.21 5.43
N ASN A 151 15.42 -4.25 4.10
CA ASN A 151 16.65 -4.63 3.41
C ASN A 151 17.78 -3.64 3.73
N ARG A 152 17.49 -2.35 3.77
CA ARG A 152 18.46 -1.32 4.14
C ARG A 152 18.93 -1.47 5.59
N ASP A 153 18.02 -1.71 6.52
CA ASP A 153 18.35 -1.92 7.94
C ASP A 153 19.18 -3.20 8.13
N ALA A 154 18.81 -4.29 7.45
CA ALA A 154 19.55 -5.54 7.44
C ALA A 154 20.98 -5.34 6.90
N GLU A 155 21.14 -4.61 5.80
CA GLU A 155 22.46 -4.29 5.24
C GLU A 155 23.33 -3.49 6.23
N ILE A 156 22.75 -2.51 6.92
CA ILE A 156 23.46 -1.73 7.94
C ILE A 156 23.91 -2.62 9.11
N ILE A 157 23.02 -3.49 9.61
CA ILE A 157 23.32 -4.42 10.72
C ILE A 157 24.43 -5.40 10.33
N LEU A 158 24.37 -5.99 9.13
CA LEU A 158 25.41 -6.89 8.64
C LEU A 158 26.76 -6.19 8.54
N LYS A 159 26.82 -4.98 7.98
CA LYS A 159 28.04 -4.17 7.93
C LYS A 159 28.58 -3.86 9.33
N ALA A 160 27.71 -3.48 10.26
CA ALA A 160 28.10 -3.18 11.64
C ALA A 160 28.65 -4.40 12.37
N SER A 161 28.09 -5.60 12.15
CA SER A 161 28.52 -6.83 12.83
C SER A 161 29.94 -7.27 12.48
N ILE A 162 30.43 -6.97 11.27
CA ILE A 162 31.76 -7.36 10.79
C ILE A 162 32.76 -6.21 10.82
N PHE A 163 32.31 -4.97 11.09
CA PHE A 163 33.13 -3.77 10.97
C PHE A 163 34.40 -3.82 11.82
N ASP A 164 34.30 -4.23 13.10
CA ASP A 164 35.48 -4.28 13.99
C ASP A 164 36.49 -5.35 13.53
N GLN A 165 36.02 -6.46 12.96
CA GLN A 165 36.88 -7.50 12.38
C GLN A 165 37.61 -6.98 11.14
N VAL A 166 36.90 -6.35 10.20
CA VAL A 166 37.52 -5.75 9.00
C VAL A 166 38.55 -4.69 9.40
N LEU A 167 38.22 -3.86 10.39
CA LEU A 167 39.13 -2.81 10.88
C LEU A 167 40.38 -3.43 11.55
N TYR A 168 40.22 -4.51 12.30
CA TYR A 168 41.32 -5.26 12.89
C TYR A 168 42.23 -5.91 11.82
N GLU A 169 41.64 -6.53 10.81
CA GLU A 169 42.38 -7.13 9.69
C GLU A 169 43.14 -6.06 8.89
N ALA A 170 42.52 -4.90 8.64
CA ALA A 170 43.16 -3.76 7.99
C ALA A 170 44.39 -3.26 8.77
N VAL A 171 44.24 -3.12 10.10
CA VAL A 171 45.36 -2.78 11.00
C VAL A 171 46.47 -3.82 10.92
N LYS A 172 46.13 -5.11 10.95
CA LYS A 172 47.12 -6.20 10.84
C LYS A 172 47.93 -6.10 9.54
N ILE A 173 47.25 -5.90 8.42
CA ILE A 173 47.90 -5.74 7.10
C ILE A 173 48.82 -4.52 7.09
N CYS A 174 48.36 -3.37 7.61
CA CYS A 174 49.18 -2.16 7.67
C CYS A 174 50.48 -2.37 8.44
N ARG A 175 50.47 -3.15 9.53
CA ARG A 175 51.68 -3.46 10.31
C ARG A 175 52.69 -4.34 9.59
N GLU A 176 52.24 -5.15 8.64
CA GLU A 176 53.13 -6.03 7.85
C GLU A 176 53.76 -5.30 6.66
N ILE A 177 53.24 -4.12 6.28
CA ILE A 177 53.65 -3.36 5.09
C ILE A 177 53.93 -1.89 5.49
N PRO A 178 55.21 -1.47 5.61
CA PRO A 178 55.59 -0.12 6.05
C PRO A 178 54.97 1.02 5.23
N GLU A 179 54.84 0.82 3.91
CA GLU A 179 54.20 1.79 3.02
C GLU A 179 52.70 1.93 3.31
N ALA A 180 52.02 0.83 3.63
CA ALA A 180 50.60 0.85 3.97
C ALA A 180 50.34 1.51 5.34
N ASP A 181 51.24 1.30 6.31
CA ASP A 181 51.19 1.99 7.61
C ASP A 181 51.30 3.51 7.45
N THR A 182 52.25 3.97 6.63
CA THR A 182 52.43 5.39 6.32
C THR A 182 51.19 5.97 5.60
N MET A 183 50.56 5.20 4.70
CA MET A 183 49.33 5.62 4.02
C MET A 183 48.09 5.65 4.92
N ALA A 184 48.10 4.87 6.02
CA ALA A 184 47.00 4.82 6.96
C ALA A 184 46.98 6.02 7.93
N GLU A 185 48.06 6.82 7.99
CA GLU A 185 48.13 8.03 8.82
C GLU A 185 46.90 8.94 8.62
N ASP A 186 46.36 9.50 9.72
CA ASP A 186 45.20 10.41 9.67
C ASP A 186 43.93 9.74 9.09
N SER A 187 43.75 8.44 9.39
CA SER A 187 42.56 7.65 9.05
C SER A 187 41.98 6.92 10.26
N PHE A 188 40.79 6.32 10.11
CA PHE A 188 40.21 5.47 11.15
C PHE A 188 41.02 4.19 11.44
N ILE A 189 41.88 3.76 10.51
CA ILE A 189 42.83 2.66 10.73
C ILE A 189 43.89 3.10 11.74
N ASP A 190 44.38 4.33 11.61
CA ASP A 190 45.34 4.95 12.52
C ASP A 190 44.72 5.21 13.92
N ASP A 191 43.45 5.62 13.97
CA ASP A 191 42.68 5.69 15.24
C ASP A 191 42.65 4.34 15.97
N ARG A 192 42.47 3.24 15.22
CA ARG A 192 42.46 1.87 15.79
C ARG A 192 43.86 1.44 16.20
N ASN A 193 44.87 1.68 15.37
CA ASN A 193 46.28 1.35 15.63
C ASN A 193 46.78 1.98 16.93
N ASN A 194 46.39 3.22 17.18
CA ASN A 194 46.81 4.00 18.34
C ASN A 194 45.83 3.93 19.53
N PHE A 195 44.96 2.91 19.58
CA PHE A 195 43.99 2.68 20.66
C PHE A 195 43.01 3.84 20.94
N ARG A 196 42.87 4.80 20.00
CA ARG A 196 42.01 5.99 20.11
C ARG A 196 40.61 5.80 19.53
N TRP A 197 40.39 4.71 18.80
CA TRP A 197 39.09 4.36 18.19
C TRP A 197 37.90 4.53 19.14
N LYS A 198 38.04 4.11 20.41
CA LYS A 198 36.98 4.20 21.41
C LYS A 198 36.59 5.66 21.72
N ASP A 199 37.56 6.55 21.79
CA ASP A 199 37.35 7.97 22.09
C ASP A 199 36.75 8.72 20.89
N VAL A 200 37.22 8.38 19.69
CA VAL A 200 36.65 8.87 18.42
C VAL A 200 35.19 8.43 18.28
N LEU A 201 34.90 7.14 18.52
CA LEU A 201 33.54 6.60 18.45
C LEU A 201 32.62 7.24 19.51
N SER A 202 33.09 7.38 20.75
CA SER A 202 32.34 8.03 21.84
C SER A 202 32.00 9.49 21.50
N THR A 203 32.95 10.21 20.92
CA THR A 203 32.76 11.60 20.47
C THR A 203 31.78 11.65 19.30
N GLY A 204 31.91 10.76 18.31
CA GLY A 204 31.02 10.65 17.17
C GLY A 204 29.58 10.34 17.58
N LEU A 205 29.39 9.40 18.53
CA LEU A 205 28.08 9.06 19.09
C LEU A 205 27.42 10.27 19.76
N ARG A 206 28.17 11.00 20.59
CA ARG A 206 27.67 12.22 21.24
C ARG A 206 27.23 13.26 20.21
N VAL A 207 28.02 13.44 19.16
CA VAL A 207 27.70 14.39 18.09
C VAL A 207 26.47 13.96 17.32
N PHE A 208 26.39 12.67 16.96
CA PHE A 208 25.27 12.11 16.24
C PHE A 208 23.94 12.28 16.99
N ILE A 209 23.91 11.93 18.28
CA ILE A 209 22.73 12.09 19.16
C ILE A 209 22.33 13.57 19.26
N ALA A 210 23.29 14.47 19.48
CA ALA A 210 23.01 15.91 19.56
C ALA A 210 22.38 16.47 18.26
N GLY A 211 22.76 15.91 17.10
CA GLY A 211 22.17 16.26 15.81
C GLY A 211 20.77 15.67 15.57
N ILE A 212 20.40 14.58 16.27
CA ILE A 212 19.05 14.00 16.23
C ILE A 212 18.10 14.78 17.14
N ASP A 213 18.56 15.10 18.35
CA ASP A 213 17.73 15.69 19.40
C ASP A 213 17.52 17.21 19.25
N GLY A 214 18.03 17.83 18.18
CA GLY A 214 17.74 19.23 17.84
C GLY A 214 17.74 20.16 19.05
N ALA A 215 18.86 20.28 19.76
CA ALA A 215 19.04 21.22 20.88
C ALA A 215 18.02 21.13 22.05
N THR A 216 17.57 19.95 22.49
CA THR A 216 16.81 19.81 23.75
C THR A 216 17.39 18.81 24.77
N GLY A 217 18.72 18.69 24.89
CA GLY A 217 19.30 17.76 25.87
C GLY A 217 20.73 17.98 26.37
N VAL A 218 21.44 19.03 25.95
CA VAL A 218 22.81 19.29 26.44
C VAL A 218 22.97 20.74 26.88
N ALA A 219 22.10 21.16 27.79
CA ALA A 219 22.42 22.22 28.73
C ALA A 219 22.49 21.56 30.12
N GLN A 220 23.59 21.78 30.85
CA GLN A 220 24.01 21.13 32.11
C GLN A 220 24.53 19.70 31.90
N VAL A 221 25.81 19.39 32.06
CA VAL A 221 26.78 19.60 33.16
C VAL A 221 28.16 19.27 32.53
N SER A 222 29.32 19.90 32.73
CA SER A 222 29.94 20.75 33.75
C SER A 222 31.15 21.47 33.14
N GLY A 223 31.53 22.62 33.70
CA GLY A 223 32.91 23.15 33.63
C GLY A 223 33.19 24.12 32.49
N GLY A 224 33.40 25.39 32.84
CA GLY A 224 33.64 26.48 31.90
C GLY A 224 34.95 26.41 31.12
N GLY A 225 34.95 27.10 29.99
CA GLY A 225 36.10 27.27 29.10
C GLY A 225 35.61 27.54 27.68
N GLY A 226 35.55 28.82 27.30
CA GLY A 226 35.09 29.25 25.99
C GLY A 226 35.83 28.53 24.87
N THR A 227 35.10 27.71 24.11
CA THR A 227 35.52 27.22 22.80
C THR A 227 34.29 27.31 21.90
N SER A 228 34.44 27.95 20.74
CA SER A 228 33.42 28.05 19.69
C SER A 228 32.68 26.72 19.53
N ASN A 229 31.35 26.73 19.62
CA ASN A 229 30.52 25.57 19.31
C ASN A 229 30.52 25.33 17.79
N ASP A 230 31.65 24.89 17.24
CA ASP A 230 31.82 24.42 15.85
C ASP A 230 31.23 23.00 15.67
N MET A 231 30.13 22.71 16.35
CA MET A 231 29.48 21.41 16.23
C MET A 231 28.73 21.35 14.90
N PRO A 232 29.00 20.39 14.01
CA PRO A 232 28.25 20.27 12.76
C PRO A 232 26.81 19.93 13.11
N TRP A 233 25.84 20.70 12.62
CA TRP A 233 24.42 20.39 12.81
C TRP A 233 23.94 19.43 11.71
N ARG A 234 22.93 18.61 12.02
CA ARG A 234 22.24 17.75 11.05
C ARG A 234 21.21 18.58 10.28
N ASP A 235 21.19 18.46 8.96
CA ASP A 235 20.13 19.07 8.15
C ASP A 235 18.84 18.24 8.26
N LYS A 236 17.68 18.88 8.22
CA LYS A 236 16.38 18.20 8.43
C LYS A 236 16.17 17.06 7.43
N ASP A 237 16.56 17.29 6.18
CA ASP A 237 16.37 16.40 5.05
C ASP A 237 17.56 15.45 4.79
N GLU A 238 18.60 15.48 5.63
CA GLU A 238 19.79 14.64 5.45
C GLU A 238 19.55 13.18 5.86
N ASP A 239 20.04 12.23 5.07
CA ASP A 239 20.01 10.82 5.42
C ASP A 239 20.80 10.52 6.72
N PHE A 240 20.26 9.67 7.60
CA PHE A 240 20.90 9.35 8.89
C PHE A 240 22.30 8.72 8.74
N LEU A 241 22.57 7.96 7.67
CA LEU A 241 23.90 7.40 7.45
C LEU A 241 24.90 8.46 7.01
N ASP A 242 24.47 9.42 6.19
CA ASP A 242 25.33 10.55 5.79
C ASP A 242 25.63 11.44 7.01
N TRP A 243 24.63 11.68 7.85
CA TRP A 243 24.82 12.36 9.12
C TRP A 243 25.82 11.62 10.04
N ALA A 244 25.66 10.30 10.20
CA ALA A 244 26.57 9.47 10.99
C ALA A 244 28.02 9.54 10.48
N ARG A 245 28.22 9.55 9.15
CA ARG A 245 29.54 9.71 8.55
C ARG A 245 30.15 11.07 8.87
N ARG A 246 29.38 12.17 8.80
CA ARG A 246 29.87 13.51 9.15
C ARG A 246 30.23 13.61 10.63
N ALA A 247 29.39 13.07 11.52
CA ALA A 247 29.66 13.03 12.95
C ALA A 247 30.96 12.29 13.28
N MET A 248 31.21 11.13 12.65
CA MET A 248 32.45 10.37 12.81
C MET A 248 33.68 11.10 12.26
N ARG A 249 33.56 11.75 11.09
CA ARG A 249 34.67 12.54 10.52
C ARG A 249 35.02 13.75 11.38
N TYR A 250 34.02 14.41 11.97
CA TYR A 250 34.25 15.50 12.91
C TYR A 250 34.95 14.99 14.18
N ALA A 251 34.50 13.86 14.73
CA ALA A 251 35.13 13.26 15.90
C ALA A 251 36.60 12.90 15.64
N HIS A 252 36.88 12.23 14.52
CA HIS A 252 38.24 11.93 14.09
C HIS A 252 39.11 13.19 14.01
N ALA A 253 38.62 14.23 13.34
CA ALA A 253 39.34 15.51 13.20
C ALA A 253 39.62 16.21 14.54
N LYS A 254 38.72 16.10 15.52
CA LYS A 254 38.92 16.69 16.86
C LYS A 254 40.00 15.98 17.65
N HIS A 255 40.17 14.68 17.44
CA HIS A 255 41.26 13.89 18.03
C HIS A 255 42.57 13.96 17.22
N TYR A 256 42.54 14.65 16.06
CA TYR A 256 43.67 14.97 15.16
C TYR A 256 43.90 16.49 14.93
N PRO A 257 44.03 17.33 15.98
CA PRO A 257 44.19 18.79 15.77
C PRO A 257 45.56 19.17 15.17
N GLY A 258 46.60 18.35 15.35
CA GLY A 258 48.00 18.72 15.12
C GLY A 258 48.50 18.69 13.66
N ASN A 259 47.85 17.97 12.74
CA ASN A 259 48.36 17.79 11.37
C ASN A 259 47.67 18.67 10.30
N ARG A 260 46.53 19.31 10.60
CA ARG A 260 45.91 20.28 9.66
C ARG A 260 46.74 21.56 9.50
N PHE A 261 47.45 21.98 10.54
CA PHE A 261 48.35 23.15 10.49
C PHE A 261 49.62 22.93 9.65
N LYS A 262 50.06 21.67 9.46
CA LYS A 262 51.23 21.38 8.62
C LYS A 262 50.92 21.36 7.13
N ARG A 263 49.70 20.96 6.72
CA ARG A 263 49.28 21.02 5.30
C ARG A 263 48.98 22.43 4.81
N SER A 264 48.69 23.39 5.69
CA SER A 264 48.55 24.81 5.32
C SER A 264 49.89 25.55 5.18
N LEU A 265 51.00 24.97 5.64
CA LEU A 265 52.35 25.55 5.59
C LEU A 265 53.27 24.88 4.54
N SER A 266 52.75 23.93 3.76
CA SER A 266 53.47 23.25 2.68
C SER A 266 52.84 23.51 1.30
N LYS A 267 52.47 24.76 1.05
CA LYS A 267 52.27 25.30 -0.30
C LYS A 267 53.28 26.39 -0.57
#